data_AF-A0A8C4YDM9-F1
#
_entry.id   AF-A0A8C4YDM9-F1
#
_cell.length_a   1.000
_cell.length_b   1.000
_cell.length_c   1.000
_cell.angle_alpha   90.00
_cell.angle_beta   90.00
_cell.angle_gamma   90.00
#
_symmetry.space_group_name_H-M   'P 1'
#
loop_
_entity.id
_entity.type
_entity.pdbx_description
1 polymer ?
#
loop_
_entity_poly.entity_id
_entity_poly.type
_entity_poly.pdbx_seq_one_letter_code
_entity_poly.pdbx_strand_id
1 'polypeptide(L)'
;SLGIWPLPSMEARFKILYSEPGVVKGDTLIDIGSGPNIHQLLSACESFKEIIASDYTYRNHWELEKWLKNEPGAFDWTPVVEYVCELEGNRYREKEAKLRKTIKQILKCDVHKSNPMDPIVLPPADCLISSLCLEAACKDLNTYRNALKNINSLLKPGGHLVLSGDLGCSFFMVGPKRFSCLVLGEEFLRKVLSETGFIIQEFEVLFRGDDIIDDSSDFSGMYFILARKEEAI
;
A
#
# COMPACT_ATOMS: atom_id res chain seq x y z
N SER A 1 1.64 -13.18 14.19
CA SER A 1 0.32 -12.54 14.37
C SER A 1 0.48 -11.09 13.94
N LEU A 2 -0.17 -10.67 12.84
CA LEU A 2 -0.34 -9.25 12.49
C LEU A 2 -1.43 -8.66 13.41
N GLY A 3 -1.18 -8.75 14.72
CA GLY A 3 -2.15 -8.53 15.77
C GLY A 3 -2.61 -7.09 15.84
N ILE A 4 -3.74 -6.83 15.19
CA ILE A 4 -4.82 -5.94 15.61
C ILE A 4 -4.34 -4.62 16.21
N TRP A 5 -3.85 -3.77 15.31
CA TRP A 5 -3.97 -2.31 15.22
C TRP A 5 -2.70 -1.80 14.52
N PRO A 6 -2.80 -0.89 13.52
CA PRO A 6 -3.96 -0.09 13.12
C PRO A 6 -4.81 -0.65 11.96
N LEU A 7 -4.73 -1.95 11.67
CA LEU A 7 -5.41 -2.59 10.52
C LEU A 7 -6.90 -2.19 10.34
N PRO A 8 -7.77 -2.20 11.38
CA PRO A 8 -9.17 -1.79 11.22
C PRO A 8 -9.35 -0.35 10.70
N SER A 9 -8.52 0.57 11.20
CA SER A 9 -8.55 1.98 10.79
C SER A 9 -8.04 2.17 9.37
N MET A 10 -7.03 1.39 8.94
CA MET A 10 -6.57 1.39 7.54
C MET A 10 -7.67 0.91 6.60
N GLU A 11 -8.31 -0.22 6.92
CA GLU A 11 -9.38 -0.78 6.09
C GLU A 11 -10.57 0.17 5.96
N ALA A 12 -10.94 0.88 7.04
CA ALA A 12 -11.96 1.92 6.97
C ALA A 12 -11.59 3.04 5.98
N ARG A 13 -10.31 3.43 5.91
CA ARG A 13 -9.82 4.45 4.96
C ARG A 13 -9.80 3.93 3.52
N PHE A 14 -9.32 2.71 3.28
CA PHE A 14 -9.39 2.09 1.96
C PHE A 14 -10.83 1.99 1.46
N LYS A 15 -11.75 1.56 2.33
CA LYS A 15 -13.19 1.53 2.03
C LYS A 15 -13.73 2.92 1.68
N ILE A 16 -13.38 3.98 2.41
CA ILE A 16 -13.82 5.34 2.09
C ILE A 16 -13.33 5.76 0.68
N LEU A 17 -12.05 5.55 0.37
CA LEU A 17 -11.47 5.95 -0.92
C LEU A 17 -12.12 5.28 -2.14
N TYR A 18 -12.42 3.98 -2.00
CA TYR A 18 -12.84 3.15 -3.13
C TYR A 18 -14.36 2.96 -3.22
N SER A 19 -15.12 3.16 -2.13
CA SER A 19 -16.55 2.82 -2.07
C SER A 19 -17.51 4.02 -1.96
N GLU A 20 -17.10 5.16 -1.38
CA GLU A 20 -17.85 6.43 -1.44
C GLU A 20 -17.59 7.09 -2.81
N PRO A 21 -18.59 7.70 -3.48
CA PRO A 21 -18.78 7.71 -4.93
C PRO A 21 -17.49 7.84 -5.78
N GLY A 22 -16.77 6.72 -5.91
CA GLY A 22 -15.60 6.48 -6.75
C GLY A 22 -14.61 7.64 -6.88
N VAL A 23 -14.14 8.23 -5.77
CA VAL A 23 -13.08 9.26 -5.81
C VAL A 23 -11.84 8.71 -6.51
N VAL A 24 -11.44 7.48 -6.17
CA VAL A 24 -10.29 6.80 -6.77
C VAL A 24 -10.76 5.56 -7.53
N LYS A 25 -10.73 5.62 -8.87
CA LYS A 25 -11.08 4.52 -9.77
C LYS A 25 -10.31 4.62 -11.08
N GLY A 26 -10.23 3.52 -11.81
CA GLY A 26 -9.54 3.48 -13.10
C GLY A 26 -9.51 2.09 -13.71
N ASP A 27 -8.72 1.91 -14.76
CA ASP A 27 -8.53 0.60 -15.38
C ASP A 27 -7.43 -0.18 -14.64
N THR A 28 -6.27 0.45 -14.39
CA THR A 28 -5.10 -0.22 -13.82
C THR A 28 -4.63 0.44 -12.52
N LEU A 29 -4.45 -0.40 -11.49
CA LEU A 29 -3.77 -0.07 -10.25
C LEU A 29 -2.46 -0.87 -10.12
N ILE A 30 -1.40 -0.24 -9.63
CA ILE A 30 -0.15 -0.91 -9.27
C ILE A 30 0.07 -0.77 -7.77
N ASP A 31 0.25 -1.89 -7.09
CA ASP A 31 0.63 -1.96 -5.69
C ASP A 31 2.14 -2.12 -5.56
N ILE A 32 2.77 -1.16 -4.89
CA ILE A 32 4.21 -1.05 -4.73
C ILE A 32 4.59 -1.54 -3.33
N GLY A 33 5.32 -2.65 -3.29
CA GLY A 33 5.73 -3.26 -2.02
C GLY A 33 4.57 -3.94 -1.30
N SER A 34 3.80 -4.73 -2.05
CA SER A 34 2.68 -5.53 -1.53
C SER A 34 3.05 -6.38 -0.31
N GLY A 35 4.32 -6.76 -0.20
CA GLY A 35 4.74 -7.82 0.72
C GLY A 35 3.97 -9.10 0.43
N PRO A 36 3.72 -9.94 1.45
CA PRO A 36 2.84 -11.10 1.34
C PRO A 36 1.36 -10.74 1.58
N ASN A 37 0.98 -9.46 1.52
CA ASN A 37 -0.32 -8.97 1.99
C ASN A 37 -1.29 -8.62 0.86
N ILE A 38 -2.59 -8.80 1.13
CA ILE A 38 -3.67 -8.46 0.17
C ILE A 38 -4.68 -7.44 0.70
N HIS A 39 -4.64 -7.13 2.00
CA HIS A 39 -5.65 -6.31 2.68
C HIS A 39 -5.90 -4.96 2.00
N GLN A 40 -4.82 -4.26 1.65
CA GLN A 40 -4.81 -2.98 0.94
C GLN A 40 -5.50 -3.02 -0.44
N LEU A 41 -5.75 -4.21 -0.98
CA LEU A 41 -6.37 -4.44 -2.29
C LEU A 41 -7.85 -4.86 -2.21
N LEU A 42 -8.37 -5.17 -1.02
CA LEU A 42 -9.72 -5.71 -0.84
C LEU A 42 -10.81 -4.71 -1.25
N SER A 43 -10.71 -3.45 -0.83
CA SER A 43 -11.62 -2.41 -1.33
C SER A 43 -11.23 -1.92 -2.71
N ALA A 44 -9.93 -1.90 -3.04
CA ALA A 44 -9.45 -1.43 -4.34
C ALA A 44 -9.98 -2.28 -5.51
N CYS A 45 -10.15 -3.59 -5.34
CA CYS A 45 -10.64 -4.45 -6.43
C CYS A 45 -12.07 -4.15 -6.87
N GLU A 46 -12.83 -3.35 -6.13
CA GLU A 46 -14.14 -2.85 -6.54
C GLU A 46 -14.06 -1.74 -7.60
N SER A 47 -12.95 -1.00 -7.62
CA SER A 47 -12.81 0.25 -8.40
C SER A 47 -11.80 0.15 -9.55
N PHE A 48 -11.10 -0.97 -9.67
CA PHE A 48 -10.10 -1.23 -10.73
C PHE A 48 -10.38 -2.54 -11.45
N LYS A 49 -10.15 -2.54 -12.78
CA LYS A 49 -10.28 -3.74 -13.63
C LYS A 49 -9.09 -4.66 -13.51
N GLU A 50 -7.90 -4.08 -13.32
CA GLU A 50 -6.63 -4.79 -13.25
C GLU A 50 -5.78 -4.26 -12.10
N ILE A 51 -5.23 -5.19 -11.32
CA ILE A 51 -4.25 -4.91 -10.27
C ILE A 51 -2.95 -5.63 -10.61
N ILE A 52 -1.84 -4.90 -10.51
CA ILE A 52 -0.48 -5.44 -10.56
C ILE A 52 0.08 -5.36 -9.15
N ALA A 53 0.26 -6.50 -8.50
CA ALA A 53 0.97 -6.57 -7.22
C ALA A 53 2.48 -6.61 -7.48
N SER A 54 3.28 -6.04 -6.57
CA SER A 54 4.72 -6.03 -6.76
C SER A 54 5.47 -5.95 -5.44
N ASP A 55 6.62 -6.63 -5.38
CA ASP A 55 7.46 -6.60 -4.18
C ASP A 55 8.93 -6.80 -4.50
N TYR A 56 9.82 -6.36 -3.60
CA TYR A 56 11.25 -6.59 -3.78
C TYR A 56 11.65 -8.04 -3.50
N THR A 57 10.98 -8.73 -2.57
CA THR A 57 11.40 -10.03 -2.06
C THR A 57 10.66 -11.15 -2.76
N TYR A 58 11.38 -12.03 -3.44
CA TYR A 58 10.78 -13.17 -4.17
C TYR A 58 9.95 -14.11 -3.28
N ARG A 59 10.29 -14.23 -1.99
CA ARG A 59 9.49 -15.03 -1.04
C ARG A 59 8.10 -14.45 -0.82
N ASN A 60 7.95 -13.13 -0.84
CA ASN A 60 6.65 -12.48 -0.71
C ASN A 60 5.78 -12.75 -1.94
N HIS A 61 6.38 -12.77 -3.14
CA HIS A 61 5.69 -13.17 -4.36
C HIS A 61 5.12 -14.58 -4.24
N TRP A 62 5.92 -15.51 -3.72
CA TRP A 62 5.48 -16.89 -3.56
C TRP A 62 4.30 -17.03 -2.60
N GLU A 63 4.27 -16.29 -1.49
CA GLU A 63 3.12 -16.29 -0.57
C GLU A 63 1.86 -15.69 -1.21
N LEU A 64 1.99 -14.61 -1.99
CA LEU A 64 0.86 -14.07 -2.76
C LEU A 64 0.37 -15.08 -3.82
N GLU A 65 1.29 -15.73 -4.54
CA GLU A 65 0.94 -16.73 -5.54
C GLU A 65 0.20 -17.93 -4.95
N LYS A 66 0.63 -18.43 -3.78
CA LYS A 66 -0.08 -19.50 -3.06
C LYS A 66 -1.52 -19.12 -2.77
N TRP A 67 -1.73 -17.90 -2.26
CA TRP A 67 -3.08 -17.40 -1.98
C TRP A 67 -3.91 -17.23 -3.25
N LEU A 68 -3.32 -16.69 -4.33
CA LEU A 68 -4.00 -16.55 -5.63
C LEU A 68 -4.44 -17.90 -6.22
N LYS A 69 -3.63 -18.95 -6.05
CA LYS A 69 -3.87 -20.30 -6.58
C LYS A 69 -4.73 -21.17 -5.67
N ASN A 70 -5.19 -20.65 -4.52
CA ASN A 70 -5.86 -21.44 -3.47
C ASN A 70 -5.04 -22.66 -3.03
N GLU A 71 -3.71 -22.51 -2.92
CA GLU A 71 -2.84 -23.61 -2.50
C GLU A 71 -3.02 -23.91 -1.00
N PRO A 72 -2.99 -25.20 -0.59
CA PRO A 72 -2.96 -25.57 0.82
C PRO A 72 -1.80 -24.88 1.55
N GLY A 73 -2.08 -24.28 2.71
CA GLY A 73 -1.08 -23.58 3.50
C GLY A 73 -0.87 -22.10 3.12
N ALA A 74 -1.63 -21.56 2.17
CA ALA A 74 -1.75 -20.12 2.00
C ALA A 74 -2.26 -19.47 3.30
N PHE A 75 -1.85 -18.22 3.57
CA PHE A 75 -2.33 -17.48 4.73
C PHE A 75 -3.85 -17.30 4.67
N ASP A 76 -4.52 -17.55 5.79
CA ASP A 76 -5.97 -17.39 5.91
C ASP A 76 -6.34 -15.91 6.12
N TRP A 77 -6.76 -15.26 5.04
CA TRP A 77 -7.21 -13.87 5.03
C TRP A 77 -8.69 -13.71 5.40
N THR A 78 -9.43 -14.81 5.65
CA THR A 78 -10.87 -14.79 5.92
C THR A 78 -11.28 -13.75 6.96
N PRO A 79 -10.62 -13.62 8.15
CA PRO A 79 -11.04 -12.64 9.15
C PRO A 79 -10.94 -11.19 8.67
N VAL A 80 -9.92 -10.87 7.87
CA VAL A 80 -9.73 -9.52 7.30
C VAL A 80 -10.77 -9.26 6.21
N VAL A 81 -11.02 -10.26 5.36
CA VAL A 81 -12.02 -10.19 4.29
C VAL A 81 -13.42 -9.99 4.87
N GLU A 82 -13.79 -10.73 5.92
CA GLU A 82 -15.07 -10.57 6.61
C GLU A 82 -15.21 -9.15 7.17
N TYR A 83 -14.18 -8.63 7.83
CA TYR A 83 -14.18 -7.27 8.36
C TYR A 83 -14.38 -6.21 7.26
N VAL A 84 -13.65 -6.31 6.14
CA VAL A 84 -13.81 -5.37 5.01
C VAL A 84 -15.22 -5.46 4.41
N CYS A 85 -15.76 -6.67 4.24
CA CYS A 85 -17.12 -6.87 3.74
C CYS A 85 -18.17 -6.24 4.67
N GLU A 86 -18.02 -6.38 5.98
CA GLU A 86 -18.88 -5.71 6.97
C GLU A 86 -18.81 -4.18 6.84
N LEU A 87 -17.60 -3.62 6.74
CA LEU A 87 -17.39 -2.18 6.56
C LEU A 87 -18.04 -1.65 5.27
N GLU A 88 -17.97 -2.41 4.18
CA GLU A 88 -18.56 -2.07 2.89
C GLU A 88 -20.09 -2.27 2.84
N GLY A 89 -20.71 -2.84 3.88
CA GLY A 89 -22.14 -3.21 3.87
C GLY A 89 -22.47 -4.34 2.89
N ASN A 90 -21.45 -5.06 2.42
CA ASN A 90 -21.51 -6.03 1.34
C ASN A 90 -21.53 -7.47 1.89
N ARG A 91 -22.44 -8.32 1.38
CA ARG A 91 -22.61 -9.73 1.80
C ARG A 91 -21.78 -10.74 0.98
N TYR A 92 -20.65 -10.33 0.42
CA TYR A 92 -20.00 -11.14 -0.60
C TYR A 92 -18.91 -12.05 -0.03
N ARG A 93 -19.26 -13.33 0.12
CA ARG A 93 -18.27 -14.43 0.15
C ARG A 93 -17.41 -14.52 -1.13
N GLU A 94 -17.68 -13.68 -2.13
CA GLU A 94 -16.98 -13.64 -3.41
C GLU A 94 -15.85 -12.59 -3.46
N LYS A 95 -15.63 -11.79 -2.40
CA LYS A 95 -14.60 -10.75 -2.38
C LYS A 95 -13.22 -11.28 -2.75
N GLU A 96 -12.80 -12.39 -2.15
CA GLU A 96 -11.53 -13.00 -2.49
C GLU A 96 -11.48 -13.48 -3.95
N ALA A 97 -12.55 -14.12 -4.43
CA ALA A 97 -12.62 -14.60 -5.81
C ALA A 97 -12.52 -13.43 -6.81
N LYS A 98 -13.15 -12.29 -6.49
CA LYS A 98 -13.02 -11.06 -7.26
C LYS A 98 -11.58 -10.54 -7.23
N LEU A 99 -10.98 -10.37 -6.05
CA LEU A 99 -9.60 -9.90 -5.93
C LEU A 99 -8.61 -10.81 -6.67
N ARG A 100 -8.74 -12.14 -6.52
CA ARG A 100 -7.93 -13.13 -7.28
C ARG A 100 -8.05 -12.95 -8.78
N LYS A 101 -9.24 -12.62 -9.29
CA LYS A 101 -9.47 -12.37 -10.72
C LYS A 101 -8.93 -10.99 -11.16
N THR A 102 -8.97 -9.99 -10.29
CA THR A 102 -8.53 -8.62 -10.58
C THR A 102 -7.00 -8.52 -10.58
N ILE A 103 -6.30 -9.24 -9.70
CA ILE A 103 -4.84 -9.34 -9.74
C ILE A 103 -4.42 -10.10 -11.00
N LYS A 104 -3.67 -9.43 -11.90
CA LYS A 104 -3.22 -10.00 -13.17
C LYS A 104 -1.79 -10.49 -13.12
N GLN A 105 -0.94 -9.83 -12.34
CA GLN A 105 0.49 -10.06 -12.33
C GLN A 105 1.03 -9.80 -10.92
N ILE A 106 2.06 -10.57 -10.55
CA ILE A 106 2.94 -10.29 -9.42
C ILE A 106 4.34 -10.04 -10.00
N LEU A 107 4.88 -8.83 -9.81
CA LEU A 107 6.13 -8.42 -10.41
C LEU A 107 7.22 -8.13 -9.37
N LYS A 108 8.48 -8.30 -9.79
CA LYS A 108 9.61 -7.77 -9.04
C LYS A 108 9.60 -6.24 -9.11
N CYS A 109 9.65 -5.62 -7.94
CA CYS A 109 9.80 -4.17 -7.81
C CYS A 109 11.11 -3.82 -7.11
N ASP A 110 11.75 -2.72 -7.52
CA ASP A 110 12.82 -2.06 -6.77
C ASP A 110 12.64 -0.55 -6.89
N VAL A 111 12.08 0.07 -5.84
CA VAL A 111 11.77 1.50 -5.81
C VAL A 111 13.01 2.41 -5.94
N HIS A 112 14.22 1.87 -5.79
CA HIS A 112 15.46 2.63 -5.98
C HIS A 112 15.88 2.75 -7.45
N LYS A 113 15.30 1.95 -8.35
CA LYS A 113 15.55 2.06 -9.79
C LYS A 113 14.66 3.12 -10.43
N SER A 114 15.19 3.82 -11.43
CA SER A 114 14.43 4.78 -12.23
C SER A 114 13.21 4.16 -12.92
N ASN A 115 13.30 2.88 -13.30
CA ASN A 115 12.15 2.05 -13.61
C ASN A 115 11.99 1.01 -12.49
N PRO A 116 11.02 1.18 -11.57
CA PRO A 116 10.84 0.24 -10.47
C PRO A 116 10.50 -1.19 -10.90
N MET A 117 9.97 -1.39 -12.11
CA MET A 117 9.57 -2.70 -12.65
C MET A 117 10.61 -3.32 -13.59
N ASP A 118 11.84 -2.77 -13.63
CA ASP A 118 12.91 -3.22 -14.50
C ASP A 118 13.11 -4.76 -14.47
N PRO A 119 13.16 -5.44 -15.64
CA PRO A 119 13.27 -4.89 -17.00
C PRO A 119 11.93 -4.61 -17.71
N ILE A 120 10.80 -4.77 -17.02
CA ILE A 120 9.47 -4.58 -17.61
C ILE A 120 9.15 -3.09 -17.70
N VAL A 121 8.65 -2.65 -18.86
CA VAL A 121 8.11 -1.30 -19.04
C VAL A 121 6.59 -1.41 -19.08
N LEU A 122 5.94 -0.91 -18.03
CA LEU A 122 4.48 -0.88 -17.95
C LEU A 122 3.93 0.42 -18.55
N PRO A 123 2.71 0.42 -19.12
CA PRO A 123 1.99 1.66 -19.36
C PRO A 123 1.75 2.39 -18.02
N PRO A 124 1.70 3.73 -18.02
CA PRO A 124 1.35 4.47 -16.80
C PRO A 124 -0.04 4.04 -16.28
N ALA A 125 -0.15 3.80 -14.98
CA ALA A 125 -1.36 3.37 -14.29
C ALA A 125 -2.25 4.55 -13.88
N ASP A 126 -3.53 4.26 -13.61
CA ASP A 126 -4.49 5.24 -13.10
C ASP A 126 -4.30 5.49 -11.60
N CYS A 127 -3.81 4.49 -10.87
CA CYS A 127 -3.54 4.57 -9.45
C CYS A 127 -2.29 3.78 -9.05
N LEU A 128 -1.54 4.34 -8.09
CA LEU A 128 -0.54 3.64 -7.32
C LEU A 128 -1.02 3.53 -5.88
N ILE A 129 -0.80 2.36 -5.27
CA ILE A 129 -0.90 2.17 -3.83
C ILE A 129 0.46 1.72 -3.29
N SER A 130 0.84 2.21 -2.12
CA SER A 130 2.03 1.77 -1.41
C SER A 130 1.74 1.83 0.09
N SER A 131 1.81 0.69 0.75
CA SER A 131 1.50 0.56 2.19
C SER A 131 2.69 -0.03 2.92
N LEU A 132 3.17 0.67 3.95
CA LEU A 132 4.27 0.21 4.82
C LEU A 132 5.55 -0.21 4.08
N CYS A 133 5.83 0.44 2.94
CA CYS A 133 6.90 0.04 2.02
C CYS A 133 8.06 1.05 2.00
N LEU A 134 7.79 2.31 1.68
CA LEU A 134 8.85 3.27 1.32
C LEU A 134 9.76 3.60 2.50
N GLU A 135 9.21 3.70 3.71
CA GLU A 135 9.95 3.91 4.95
C GLU A 135 10.83 2.71 5.31
N ALA A 136 10.41 1.49 4.98
CA ALA A 136 11.20 0.28 5.21
C ALA A 136 12.28 0.08 4.13
N ALA A 137 12.02 0.56 2.92
CA ALA A 137 12.94 0.43 1.78
C ALA A 137 14.04 1.50 1.77
N CYS A 138 13.76 2.70 2.28
CA CYS A 138 14.65 3.85 2.17
C CYS A 138 15.54 4.00 3.41
N LYS A 139 16.83 4.31 3.21
CA LYS A 139 17.79 4.49 4.31
C LYS A 139 17.86 5.92 4.86
N ASP A 140 17.39 6.90 4.08
CA ASP A 140 17.43 8.32 4.41
C ASP A 140 16.36 9.09 3.61
N LEU A 141 16.09 10.34 4.02
CA LEU A 141 15.08 11.21 3.41
C LEU A 141 15.34 11.49 1.91
N ASN A 142 16.59 11.44 1.45
CA ASN A 142 16.92 11.64 0.03
C ASN A 142 16.58 10.40 -0.79
N THR A 143 16.87 9.20 -0.28
CA THR A 143 16.44 7.95 -0.90
C THR A 143 14.92 7.83 -0.95
N TYR A 144 14.21 8.29 0.09
CA TYR A 144 12.75 8.35 0.09
C TYR A 144 12.20 9.29 -0.99
N ARG A 145 12.77 10.50 -1.10
CA ARG A 145 12.41 11.45 -2.18
C ARG A 145 12.63 10.83 -3.56
N ASN A 146 13.76 10.15 -3.77
CA ASN A 146 14.07 9.50 -5.05
C ASN A 146 13.13 8.33 -5.34
N ALA A 147 12.79 7.51 -4.34
CA ALA A 147 11.82 6.43 -4.47
C ALA A 147 10.45 6.97 -4.89
N LEU A 148 9.97 8.06 -4.28
CA LEU A 148 8.75 8.75 -4.70
C LEU A 148 8.80 9.21 -6.16
N LYS A 149 9.91 9.80 -6.61
CA LYS A 149 10.09 10.19 -8.03
C LYS A 149 10.05 8.98 -8.97
N ASN A 150 10.69 7.89 -8.57
CA ASN A 150 10.75 6.68 -9.37
C ASN A 150 9.36 6.03 -9.50
N ILE A 151 8.59 5.89 -8.41
CA ILE A 151 7.23 5.33 -8.53
C ILE A 151 6.31 6.29 -9.28
N ASN A 152 6.49 7.62 -9.14
CA ASN A 152 5.70 8.59 -9.88
C ASN A 152 5.85 8.43 -11.41
N SER A 153 6.96 7.88 -11.91
CA SER A 153 7.10 7.59 -13.36
C SER A 153 6.11 6.53 -13.87
N LEU A 154 5.54 5.72 -12.97
CA LEU A 154 4.56 4.69 -13.29
C LEU A 154 3.11 5.21 -13.29
N LEU A 155 2.87 6.48 -12.93
CA LEU A 155 1.54 7.05 -12.77
C LEU A 155 1.19 8.04 -13.88
N LYS A 156 -0.03 7.96 -14.41
CA LYS A 156 -0.55 8.94 -15.37
C LYS A 156 -0.61 10.35 -14.76
N PRO A 157 -0.38 11.43 -15.53
CA PRO A 157 -0.77 12.78 -15.11
C PRO A 157 -2.23 12.80 -14.64
N GLY A 158 -2.51 13.43 -13.51
CA GLY A 158 -3.84 13.43 -12.90
C GLY A 158 -4.25 12.11 -12.21
N GLY A 159 -3.41 11.07 -12.21
CA GLY A 159 -3.64 9.81 -11.50
C GLY A 159 -3.45 9.91 -9.99
N HIS A 160 -3.87 8.89 -9.25
CA HIS A 160 -3.88 8.92 -7.77
C HIS A 160 -2.77 8.09 -7.15
N LEU A 161 -2.12 8.64 -6.13
CA LEU A 161 -1.25 7.92 -5.20
C LEU A 161 -1.99 7.75 -3.86
N VAL A 162 -2.17 6.50 -3.44
CA VAL A 162 -2.64 6.14 -2.10
C VAL A 162 -1.43 5.65 -1.31
N LEU A 163 -1.03 6.40 -0.30
CA LEU A 163 0.16 6.11 0.50
C LEU A 163 -0.23 5.93 1.96
N SER A 164 0.20 4.83 2.57
CA SER A 164 0.06 4.59 4.01
C SER A 164 1.37 4.06 4.57
N GLY A 165 1.63 4.37 5.83
CA GLY A 165 2.86 3.97 6.50
C GLY A 165 2.98 4.53 7.90
N ASP A 166 4.12 4.29 8.53
CA ASP A 166 4.34 4.66 9.92
C ASP A 166 5.06 6.00 10.08
N LEU A 167 4.68 6.75 11.13
CA LEU A 167 5.37 7.92 11.65
C LEU A 167 6.18 7.54 12.88
N GLY A 168 7.33 8.19 13.07
CA GLY A 168 8.16 7.98 14.27
C GLY A 168 8.80 6.59 14.39
N CYS A 169 8.57 5.70 13.43
CA CYS A 169 9.02 4.31 13.45
C CYS A 169 10.49 4.20 13.03
N SER A 170 11.32 3.64 13.91
CA SER A 170 12.72 3.32 13.63
C SER A 170 12.95 1.83 13.36
N PHE A 171 12.00 0.96 13.75
CA PHE A 171 12.09 -0.47 13.49
C PHE A 171 10.74 -1.19 13.50
N PHE A 172 10.74 -2.37 12.89
CA PHE A 172 9.71 -3.39 13.10
C PHE A 172 10.30 -4.79 13.19
N MET A 173 9.52 -5.73 13.72
CA MET A 173 9.89 -7.12 13.92
C MET A 173 9.09 -8.04 13.00
N VAL A 174 9.76 -8.98 12.35
CA VAL A 174 9.14 -10.11 11.64
C VAL A 174 9.62 -11.40 12.30
N GLY A 175 8.76 -11.95 13.18
CA GLY A 175 9.18 -12.99 14.10
C GLY A 175 10.35 -12.49 14.96
N PRO A 176 11.49 -13.22 15.05
CA PRO A 176 12.63 -12.80 15.85
C PRO A 176 13.54 -11.77 15.13
N LYS A 177 13.25 -11.41 13.89
CA LYS A 177 14.13 -10.54 13.08
C LYS A 177 13.70 -9.09 13.14
N ARG A 178 14.64 -8.20 13.47
CA ARG A 178 14.46 -6.75 13.43
C ARG A 178 14.82 -6.17 12.06
N PHE A 179 13.98 -5.30 11.55
CA PHE A 179 14.19 -4.51 10.34
C PHE A 179 14.18 -3.02 10.71
N SER A 180 15.00 -2.22 10.04
CA SER A 180 15.02 -0.77 10.22
C SER A 180 13.90 -0.10 9.42
N CYS A 181 13.32 0.96 9.98
CA CYS A 181 12.49 1.92 9.27
C CYS A 181 13.14 3.29 9.29
N LEU A 182 12.97 4.03 8.21
CA LEU A 182 13.26 5.46 8.17
C LEU A 182 12.24 6.19 9.02
N VAL A 183 12.71 6.92 10.03
CA VAL A 183 11.85 7.74 10.88
C VAL A 183 11.28 8.90 10.06
N LEU A 184 9.98 8.83 9.76
CA LEU A 184 9.25 9.86 9.03
C LEU A 184 8.44 10.76 9.97
N GLY A 185 8.27 12.00 9.54
CA GLY A 185 7.38 12.98 10.17
C GLY A 185 6.46 13.63 9.14
N GLU A 186 5.32 14.15 9.60
CA GLU A 186 4.29 14.72 8.72
C GLU A 186 4.79 15.88 7.85
N GLU A 187 5.59 16.79 8.44
CA GLU A 187 6.12 17.95 7.71
C GLU A 187 6.96 17.50 6.50
N PHE A 188 7.79 16.48 6.69
CA PHE A 188 8.59 15.91 5.62
C PHE A 188 7.68 15.29 4.54
N LEU A 189 6.68 14.48 4.92
CA LEU A 189 5.75 13.85 3.98
C LEU A 189 5.00 14.88 3.13
N ARG A 190 4.50 15.94 3.75
CA ARG A 190 3.80 17.03 3.04
C ARG A 190 4.72 17.72 2.03
N LYS A 191 5.94 18.05 2.48
CA LYS A 191 6.94 18.71 1.65
C LYS A 191 7.39 17.83 0.49
N VAL A 192 7.75 16.57 0.75
CA VAL A 192 8.31 15.68 -0.26
C VAL A 192 7.29 15.30 -1.33
N LEU A 193 6.01 15.14 -0.98
CA LEU A 193 4.95 14.89 -1.97
C LEU A 193 4.79 16.08 -2.92
N SER A 194 4.74 17.31 -2.38
CA SER A 194 4.70 18.51 -3.22
C SER A 194 5.95 18.65 -4.10
N GLU A 195 7.16 18.45 -3.55
CA GLU A 195 8.43 18.47 -4.29
C GLU A 195 8.54 17.39 -5.38
N THR A 196 7.70 16.36 -5.33
CA THR A 196 7.71 15.23 -6.28
C THR A 196 6.53 15.23 -7.23
N GLY A 197 5.79 16.34 -7.31
CA GLY A 197 4.73 16.56 -8.31
C GLY A 197 3.38 15.97 -7.90
N PHE A 198 3.09 15.93 -6.59
CA PHE A 198 1.82 15.49 -6.05
C PHE A 198 1.09 16.61 -5.31
N ILE A 199 -0.20 16.71 -5.58
CA ILE A 199 -1.16 17.55 -4.85
C ILE A 199 -1.85 16.67 -3.82
N ILE A 200 -1.67 16.98 -2.54
CA ILE A 200 -2.30 16.24 -1.44
C ILE A 200 -3.79 16.60 -1.39
N GLN A 201 -4.66 15.58 -1.48
CA GLN A 201 -6.11 15.74 -1.39
C GLN A 201 -6.59 15.42 0.03
N GLU A 202 -6.04 14.36 0.64
CA GLU A 202 -6.31 13.96 2.01
C GLU A 202 -5.02 13.58 2.71
N PHE A 203 -4.90 13.95 3.98
CA PHE A 203 -3.79 13.55 4.85
C PHE A 203 -4.34 13.36 6.25
N GLU A 204 -4.38 12.11 6.67
CA GLU A 204 -4.91 11.66 7.95
C GLU A 204 -3.80 11.00 8.76
N VAL A 205 -3.81 11.23 10.07
CA VAL A 205 -2.89 10.58 11.00
C VAL A 205 -3.67 9.99 12.16
N LEU A 206 -3.41 8.72 12.43
CA LEU A 206 -3.88 8.05 13.62
C LEU A 206 -2.69 7.85 14.56
N PHE A 207 -2.65 8.66 15.62
CA PHE A 207 -1.61 8.53 16.63
C PHE A 207 -1.78 7.28 17.47
N ARG A 208 -0.64 6.75 17.90
CA ARG A 208 -0.63 5.60 18.76
C ARG A 208 -1.05 5.99 20.19
N GLY A 209 -2.06 5.34 20.73
CA GLY A 209 -2.44 5.49 22.14
C GLY A 209 -1.33 4.99 23.08
N ASP A 210 -1.10 5.73 24.16
CA ASP A 210 -0.06 5.44 25.16
C ASP A 210 -0.27 4.09 25.88
N ASP A 211 -1.50 3.56 25.85
CA ASP A 211 -1.91 2.29 26.45
C ASP A 211 -1.57 1.07 25.57
N ILE A 212 -1.16 1.28 24.32
CA ILE A 212 -0.89 0.20 23.37
C ILE A 212 0.59 -0.19 23.45
N ILE A 213 0.85 -1.28 24.17
CA ILE A 213 2.16 -1.92 24.24
C ILE A 213 2.29 -2.88 23.05
N ASP A 214 3.23 -2.57 22.16
CA ASP A 214 3.61 -3.39 21.01
C ASP A 214 5.13 -3.37 20.94
N ASP A 215 5.72 -4.52 21.25
CA ASP A 215 7.17 -4.75 21.20
C ASP A 215 7.66 -5.04 19.77
N SER A 216 6.73 -5.14 18.81
CA SER A 216 7.03 -5.42 17.42
C SER A 216 7.43 -4.19 16.61
N SER A 217 7.14 -2.97 17.07
CA SER A 217 7.58 -1.72 16.44
C SER A 217 7.43 -0.50 17.36
N ASP A 218 8.15 0.57 17.06
CA ASP A 218 8.15 1.83 17.84
C ASP A 218 7.47 3.01 17.14
N PHE A 219 6.60 2.75 16.16
CA PHE A 219 5.83 3.80 15.50
C PHE A 219 5.02 4.63 16.51
N SER A 220 4.98 5.94 16.30
CA SER A 220 4.20 6.88 17.12
C SER A 220 2.82 7.17 16.52
N GLY A 221 2.59 6.78 15.28
CA GLY A 221 1.32 6.92 14.60
C GLY A 221 1.40 6.38 13.18
N MET A 222 0.25 6.23 12.54
CA MET A 222 0.16 5.82 11.15
C MET A 222 -0.42 6.95 10.33
N TYR A 223 0.12 7.18 9.14
CA TYR A 223 -0.44 8.13 8.19
C TYR A 223 -1.19 7.42 7.08
N PHE A 224 -2.18 8.12 6.52
CA PHE A 224 -2.89 7.76 5.31
C PHE A 224 -3.02 9.00 4.43
N ILE A 225 -2.58 8.91 3.18
CA ILE A 225 -2.50 10.02 2.25
C ILE A 225 -3.15 9.62 0.93
N LEU A 226 -4.10 10.43 0.50
CA LEU A 226 -4.55 10.48 -0.89
C LEU A 226 -3.88 11.68 -1.55
N ALA A 227 -3.15 11.45 -2.63
CA ALA A 227 -2.54 12.50 -3.42
C ALA A 227 -2.83 12.29 -4.91
N ARG A 228 -2.89 13.38 -5.67
CA ARG A 228 -3.09 13.37 -7.12
C ARG A 228 -1.83 13.89 -7.80
N LYS A 229 -1.34 13.17 -8.81
CA LYS A 229 -0.23 13.65 -9.64
C LYS A 229 -0.65 14.89 -10.39
N GLU A 230 0.22 15.90 -10.42
CA GLU A 230 -0.01 17.11 -11.22
C GLU A 230 -0.25 16.77 -12.69
N GLU A 231 -1.16 17.51 -13.32
CA GLU A 231 -1.36 17.42 -14.77
C GLU A 231 -0.17 18.07 -15.49
N ALA A 232 0.25 17.50 -16.62
CA ALA A 232 1.24 18.16 -17.45
C ALA A 232 0.57 19.39 -18.10
N ILE A 233 1.18 20.56 -17.92
CA ILE A 233 0.78 21.82 -18.58
C ILE A 233 1.05 21.71 -20.08
#